data_AF-A0A7Y0SAQ1-F1
#
_entry.id   AF-A0A7Y0SAQ1-F1
#
_cell.length_a   1.000
_cell.length_b   1.000
_cell.length_c   1.000
_cell.angle_alpha   90.00
_cell.angle_beta   90.00
_cell.angle_gamma   90.00
#
_symmetry.space_group_name_H-M   'P 1'
#
loop_
_entity.id
_entity.type
_entity.pdbx_description
1 polymer ?
#
loop_
_entity_poly.entity_id
_entity_poly.type
_entity_poly.pdbx_seq_one_letter_code
_entity_poly.pdbx_strand_id
1 'polypeptide(L)' 'NRLQGLQNSYVLYVQPFPEERKLKESPLWQAMPFVKKQRVNSVRAVWAYGGAMSLQYTAEAITDSLIELAPEQ' A
#
# COMPACT_ATOMS: atom_id res chain seq x y z
N ASN A 1 4.01 13.12 10.33
CA ASN A 1 4.53 13.53 9.02
C ASN A 1 5.83 12.78 8.66
N ARG A 2 5.83 11.44 8.66
CA ARG A 2 7.07 10.62 8.44
C ARG A 2 7.21 10.09 7.00
N LEU A 3 6.10 10.02 6.26
CA LEU A 3 6.09 9.44 4.91
C LEU A 3 6.71 10.35 3.84
N GLN A 4 6.79 11.66 4.08
CA GLN A 4 7.36 12.63 3.13
C GLN A 4 8.85 12.39 2.82
N GLY A 5 9.60 11.78 3.75
CA GLY A 5 11.03 11.48 3.56
C GLY A 5 11.31 10.25 2.70
N LEU A 6 10.28 9.46 2.34
CA LEU A 6 10.44 8.21 1.61
C LEU A 6 10.55 8.45 0.10
N GLN A 7 11.76 8.73 -0.37
CA GLN A 7 12.02 9.08 -1.77
C GLN A 7 12.07 7.86 -2.71
N ASN A 8 12.46 6.69 -2.20
CA ASN A 8 12.68 5.47 -2.99
C ASN A 8 12.00 4.25 -2.34
N SER A 9 10.77 4.42 -1.87
CA SER A 9 10.02 3.36 -1.18
C SER A 9 8.72 3.03 -1.90
N TYR A 10 8.30 1.78 -1.78
CA TYR A 10 6.93 1.36 -2.06
C TYR A 10 6.10 1.50 -0.79
N VAL A 11 4.87 1.96 -0.92
CA VAL A 11 3.93 2.09 0.21
C VAL A 11 2.72 1.21 -0.06
N LEU A 12 2.39 0.37 0.91
CA LEU A 12 1.21 -0.48 0.84
C LEU A 12 0.30 -0.14 2.02
N TYR A 13 -1.00 -0.08 1.79
CA TYR A 13 -2.00 0.11 2.84
C TYR A 13 -3.07 -0.97 2.76
N VAL A 14 -3.46 -1.49 3.92
CA VAL A 14 -4.37 -2.64 4.03
C VAL A 14 -5.82 -2.18 3.99
N GLN A 15 -6.64 -2.87 3.20
CA GLN A 15 -8.08 -2.69 3.16
C GLN A 15 -8.82 -3.54 4.22
N PRO A 16 -10.08 -3.21 4.56
CA PRO A 16 -10.82 -2.04 4.09
C PRO A 16 -10.32 -0.74 4.76
N PHE A 17 -10.31 0.35 3.99
CA PHE A 17 -10.02 1.68 4.51
C PHE A 17 -11.15 2.64 4.11
N PRO A 18 -12.15 2.90 4.99
CA PRO A 18 -13.34 3.66 4.63
C PRO A 18 -13.08 5.07 4.09
N GLU A 19 -11.99 5.71 4.52
CA GLU A 19 -11.59 7.05 4.07
C GLU A 19 -10.62 7.03 2.88
N GLU A 20 -10.47 5.91 2.17
CA GLU A 20 -9.54 5.77 1.04
C GLU A 20 -9.73 6.84 -0.03
N ARG A 21 -10.99 7.14 -0.37
CA ARG A 21 -11.32 8.19 -1.33
C ARG A 21 -10.81 9.57 -0.86
N LYS A 22 -11.10 9.92 0.39
CA LYS A 22 -10.66 11.19 1.00
C LYS A 22 -9.13 11.29 1.08
N LEU A 23 -8.44 10.18 1.35
CA LEU A 23 -6.98 10.12 1.29
C LEU A 23 -6.47 10.43 -0.12
N LYS A 24 -6.99 9.71 -1.13
CA LYS A 24 -6.58 9.85 -2.54
C LYS A 24 -6.84 11.25 -3.11
N GLU A 25 -7.92 11.90 -2.66
CA GLU A 25 -8.27 13.28 -3.03
C GLU A 25 -7.44 14.35 -2.30
N SER A 26 -6.75 14.00 -1.19
CA SER A 26 -6.05 15.00 -0.39
C SER A 26 -4.79 15.55 -1.09
N PRO A 27 -4.55 16.88 -1.07
CA PRO A 27 -3.34 17.47 -1.66
C PRO A 27 -2.05 16.92 -1.05
N LEU A 28 -2.07 16.64 0.25
CA LEU A 28 -0.93 16.06 0.96
C LEU A 28 -0.55 14.69 0.40
N TRP A 29 -1.54 13.82 0.14
CA TRP A 29 -1.29 12.51 -0.44
C TRP A 29 -0.77 12.61 -1.87
N GLN A 30 -1.43 13.41 -2.71
CA GLN A 30 -1.02 13.64 -4.10
C GLN A 30 0.40 14.24 -4.22
N ALA A 31 0.84 14.98 -3.21
CA ALA A 31 2.20 15.53 -3.14
C ALA A 31 3.29 14.49 -2.82
N MET A 32 2.93 13.30 -2.30
CA MET A 32 3.90 12.30 -1.84
C MET A 32 4.76 11.74 -2.98
N PRO A 33 6.08 11.55 -2.76
CA PRO A 33 6.97 11.01 -3.79
C PRO A 33 6.54 9.64 -4.33
N PHE A 34 6.12 8.73 -3.46
CA PHE A 34 5.66 7.38 -3.85
C PHE A 34 4.33 7.40 -4.61
N VAL A 35 3.46 8.40 -4.39
CA VAL A 35 2.23 8.56 -5.19
C VAL A 35 2.58 9.03 -6.60
N LYS A 36 3.42 10.06 -6.71
CA LYS A 36 3.87 10.59 -8.01
C LYS A 36 4.65 9.57 -8.84
N LYS A 37 5.42 8.70 -8.18
CA LYS A 37 6.19 7.62 -8.82
C LYS A 37 5.40 6.34 -9.05
N GLN A 38 4.08 6.33 -8.78
CA GLN A 38 3.22 5.15 -8.90
C GLN A 38 3.75 3.94 -8.10
N ARG A 39 4.34 4.18 -6.92
CA ARG A 39 4.88 3.16 -6.01
C ARG A 39 4.00 2.98 -4.79
N VAL A 40 2.69 2.92 -5.00
CA VAL A 40 1.71 2.77 -3.94
C VAL A 40 0.52 1.97 -4.41
N ASN A 41 0.12 0.99 -3.60
CA ASN A 41 -1.03 0.15 -3.90
C ASN A 41 -1.77 -0.26 -2.61
N SER A 42 -3.03 -0.65 -2.76
CA SER A 42 -3.82 -1.26 -1.69
C SER A 42 -3.52 -2.76 -1.60
N VAL A 43 -3.50 -3.27 -0.38
CA VAL A 43 -3.46 -4.71 -0.07
C VAL A 43 -4.88 -5.16 0.26
N ARG A 44 -5.34 -6.24 -0.37
CA ARG A 44 -6.64 -6.85 -0.07
C ARG A 44 -6.82 -7.14 1.41
N ALA A 45 -8.06 -7.20 1.87
CA ALA A 45 -8.35 -7.41 3.28
C ALA A 45 -7.74 -8.72 3.80
N VAL A 46 -6.87 -8.60 4.80
CA VAL A 46 -6.24 -9.72 5.51
C VAL A 46 -6.23 -9.42 7.00
N TRP A 47 -6.48 -10.46 7.79
CA TRP A 47 -6.48 -10.34 9.25
C TRP A 47 -5.08 -10.57 9.80
N ALA A 48 -4.30 -9.50 9.96
CA ALA A 48 -2.90 -9.56 10.38
C ALA A 48 -2.69 -10.05 11.84
N TYR A 49 -3.75 -10.14 12.64
CA TYR A 49 -3.72 -10.55 14.05
C TYR A 49 -4.35 -11.93 14.29
N GLY A 50 -4.18 -12.84 13.33
CA GLY A 50 -4.77 -14.18 13.39
C GLY A 50 -3.80 -15.21 13.96
N GLY A 51 -4.09 -16.50 13.72
CA GLY A 51 -3.15 -17.59 13.99
C GLY A 51 -2.02 -17.66 12.96
N ALA A 52 -1.21 -18.72 12.97
CA ALA A 52 -0.05 -18.89 12.08
C ALA A 52 -0.38 -18.66 10.58
N MET A 53 -1.54 -19.11 10.11
CA MET A 53 -1.98 -18.91 8.72
C MET A 53 -2.15 -17.44 8.32
N SER A 54 -2.37 -16.54 9.28
CA SER A 54 -2.44 -15.10 8.99
C SER A 54 -1.15 -14.55 8.38
N LEU A 55 0.00 -15.14 8.73
CA LEU A 55 1.29 -14.77 8.13
C LEU A 55 1.30 -15.10 6.64
N GLN A 56 0.87 -16.32 6.28
CA GLN A 56 0.80 -16.74 4.88
C GLN A 56 -0.14 -15.84 4.08
N TYR A 57 -1.37 -15.62 4.57
CA TYR A 57 -2.33 -14.77 3.85
C TYR A 57 -1.84 -13.33 3.72
N THR A 58 -1.16 -12.80 4.72
CA THR A 58 -0.58 -11.45 4.67
C THR A 58 0.57 -11.40 3.66
N ALA A 59 1.45 -12.42 3.65
CA ALA A 59 2.56 -12.51 2.71
C ALA A 59 2.07 -12.59 1.26
N GLU A 60 1.07 -13.44 1.00
CA GLU A 60 0.42 -13.54 -0.32
C GLU A 60 -0.20 -12.20 -0.71
N ALA A 61 -1.01 -11.58 0.16
CA ALA A 61 -1.68 -10.31 -0.17
C ALA A 61 -0.71 -9.15 -0.44
N ILE A 62 0.39 -9.07 0.31
CA ILE A 62 1.46 -8.09 0.05
C ILE A 62 2.15 -8.39 -1.29
N THR A 63 2.40 -9.67 -1.58
CA THR A 63 3.07 -10.09 -2.81
C THR A 63 2.22 -9.76 -4.04
N ASP A 64 0.93 -10.11 -4.00
CA ASP A 64 -0.05 -9.78 -5.05
C ASP A 64 -0.01 -8.27 -5.36
N SER A 65 -0.12 -7.44 -4.31
CA SER A 65 -0.13 -5.97 -4.42
C SER A 65 1.19 -5.38 -4.95
N LEU A 66 2.34 -6.00 -4.64
CA LEU A 66 3.66 -5.56 -5.13
C LEU A 66 3.91 -5.96 -6.57
N ILE A 67 3.46 -7.15 -6.99
CA ILE A 67 3.59 -7.60 -8.37
C ILE A 67 2.83 -6.67 -9.31
N GLU A 68 1.66 -6.18 -8.90
CA GLU A 68 0.89 -5.17 -9.66
C GLU A 68 1.63 -3.84 -9.87
N LEU A 69 2.64 -3.54 -9.04
CA LEU A 69 3.47 -2.34 -9.16
C LEU A 69 4.79 -2.59 -9.91
N ALA A 70 5.05 -3.83 -10.35
CA ALA A 70 6.28 -4.16 -11.05
C ALA A 70 6.36 -3.40 -12.39
N PRO A 71 7.53 -2.84 -12.75
CA PRO A 71 7.70 -2.21 -14.05
C PRO A 71 7.50 -3.23 -15.18
N GLU A 72 6.86 -2.81 -16.27
CA GLU A 72 6.81 -3.60 -17.50
C GLU A 72 8.25 -3.84 -18.01
N GLN A 73 8.55 -5.08 -18.41
CA GLN A 73 9.87 -5.50 -18.88
C GLN A 73 10.15 -5.06 -20.31
#